data_AF-A0A1L7XHR4-F1
#
_entry.id   AF-A0A1L7XHR4-F1
#
_cell.length_a   1.000
_cell.length_b   1.000
_cell.length_c   1.000
_cell.angle_alpha   90.00
_cell.angle_beta   90.00
_cell.angle_gamma   90.00
#
_symmetry.space_group_name_H-M   'P 1'
#
loop_
_entity.id
_entity.type
_entity.pdbx_description
1 polymer ?
#
loop_
_entity_poly.entity_id
_entity_poly.type
_entity_poly.pdbx_seq_one_letter_code
_entity_poly.pdbx_strand_id
1 'polypeptide(L)'
;MDLRGLGLSTPIKCDPDIMNERISYFPTTEAEFEQLVSHNKIFRESCLNLTGPLAGHIDTVSVAHDMEALRTALGEGKLNYLGLSYGTQPGSQYAELYQDNIRAMVLVANADHGVTETSMFVTESSTAEDEFKRFALYCSTTPECALYGKNATDLFLELIDQASTAPIPALGCTGNGDCRTNVTSEDILFIVQNFLVFEVLPQVYTRLEPGWLDFGQAISDALSGDAAAFSLDLFSTPQQLPISPDS
;
A
#
# COMPACT_ATOMS: atom_id res chain seq x y z
N MET A 1 -12.82 -10.19 11.75
CA MET A 1 -14.01 -9.48 11.26
C MET A 1 -13.58 -8.69 10.06
N ASP A 2 -14.43 -8.56 9.06
CA ASP A 2 -14.17 -7.65 7.96
C ASP A 2 -14.73 -6.29 8.34
N LEU A 3 -13.91 -5.24 8.27
CA LEU A 3 -14.36 -3.89 8.64
C LEU A 3 -15.47 -3.44 7.70
N ARG A 4 -16.36 -2.58 8.18
CA ARG A 4 -17.32 -1.90 7.31
C ARG A 4 -16.59 -1.25 6.14
N GLY A 5 -17.13 -1.38 4.93
CA GLY A 5 -16.46 -0.90 3.72
C GLY A 5 -15.41 -1.84 3.12
N LEU A 6 -15.11 -2.99 3.74
CA LEU A 6 -14.08 -3.93 3.27
C LEU A 6 -14.56 -5.39 3.27
N GLY A 7 -13.91 -6.22 2.45
CA GLY A 7 -14.07 -7.68 2.47
C GLY A 7 -15.50 -8.17 2.21
N LEU A 8 -15.96 -9.11 3.04
CA LEU A 8 -17.31 -9.69 3.01
C LEU A 8 -18.36 -8.81 3.68
N SER A 9 -17.95 -7.79 4.43
CA SER A 9 -18.85 -6.68 4.81
C SER A 9 -19.21 -5.87 3.56
N THR A 10 -20.23 -5.02 3.62
CA THR A 10 -20.61 -4.18 2.47
C THR A 10 -19.41 -3.33 2.02
N PRO A 11 -18.80 -3.59 0.84
CA PRO A 11 -17.54 -2.97 0.47
C PRO A 11 -17.77 -1.56 -0.11
N ILE A 12 -16.76 -0.70 0.04
CA ILE A 12 -16.67 0.54 -0.74
C ILE A 12 -16.57 0.18 -2.21
N LYS A 13 -17.31 0.93 -3.03
CA LYS A 13 -17.26 0.82 -4.48
C LYS A 13 -16.85 2.13 -5.09
N CYS A 14 -15.88 2.10 -5.99
CA CYS A 14 -15.45 3.23 -6.80
C CYS A 14 -15.31 2.80 -8.27
N ASP A 15 -15.22 3.76 -9.18
CA ASP A 15 -15.08 3.46 -10.59
C ASP A 15 -13.64 2.97 -10.91
N PRO A 16 -13.46 1.74 -11.40
CA PRO A 16 -12.15 1.20 -11.71
C PRO A 16 -11.49 1.92 -12.90
N ASP A 17 -12.27 2.43 -13.86
CA ASP A 17 -11.70 3.12 -15.02
C ASP A 17 -11.02 4.41 -14.60
N ILE A 18 -11.64 5.15 -13.67
CA ILE A 18 -11.02 6.33 -13.05
C ILE A 18 -9.76 5.92 -12.30
N MET A 19 -9.80 4.92 -11.41
CA MET A 19 -8.60 4.48 -10.66
C MET A 19 -7.44 4.06 -11.57
N ASN A 20 -7.75 3.47 -12.73
CA ASN A 20 -6.75 3.00 -13.68
C ASN A 20 -6.10 4.12 -14.51
N GLU A 21 -6.67 5.33 -14.54
CA GLU A 21 -6.12 6.46 -15.27
C GLU A 21 -4.68 6.75 -14.83
N ARG A 22 -3.81 7.03 -15.81
CA ARG A 22 -2.43 7.40 -15.53
C ARG A 22 -2.34 8.90 -15.30
N ILE A 23 -2.32 9.29 -14.03
CA ILE A 23 -2.01 10.64 -13.55
C ILE A 23 -0.68 10.63 -12.79
N SER A 24 0.02 11.77 -12.75
CA SER A 24 1.24 11.89 -11.94
C SER A 24 0.88 12.05 -10.47
N TYR A 25 1.48 11.22 -9.61
CA TYR A 25 1.39 11.37 -8.15
C TYR A 25 2.51 12.24 -7.58
N PHE A 26 3.48 12.63 -8.42
CA PHE A 26 4.62 13.45 -8.07
C PHE A 26 4.64 14.74 -8.91
N PRO A 27 3.59 15.57 -8.83
CA PRO A 27 3.46 16.74 -9.70
C PRO A 27 4.64 17.70 -9.49
N THR A 28 5.29 18.08 -10.60
CA THR A 28 6.40 19.03 -10.63
C THR A 28 5.99 20.40 -11.18
N THR A 29 4.78 20.48 -11.74
CA THR A 29 4.19 21.70 -12.26
C THR A 29 2.81 21.95 -11.66
N GLU A 30 2.36 23.21 -11.69
CA GLU A 30 1.01 23.58 -11.24
C GLU A 30 -0.08 22.84 -12.04
N ALA A 31 0.12 22.66 -13.35
CA ALA A 31 -0.85 21.98 -14.20
C ALA A 31 -1.01 20.49 -13.82
N GLU A 32 0.09 19.80 -13.52
CA GLU A 32 0.06 18.41 -13.03
C GLU A 32 -0.62 18.34 -11.65
N PHE A 33 -0.35 19.31 -10.77
CA PHE A 33 -1.00 19.38 -9.46
C PHE A 33 -2.52 19.59 -9.58
N GLU A 34 -2.96 20.52 -10.41
CA GLU A 34 -4.38 20.75 -10.69
C GLU A 34 -5.05 19.51 -11.30
N GLN A 35 -4.34 18.77 -12.17
CA GLN A 35 -4.82 17.51 -12.73
C GLN A 35 -5.00 16.44 -11.64
N LEU A 36 -4.01 16.25 -10.77
CA LEU A 36 -4.08 15.32 -9.63
C LEU A 36 -5.26 15.67 -8.70
N VAL A 37 -5.43 16.95 -8.35
CA VAL A 37 -6.54 17.42 -7.52
C VAL A 37 -7.89 17.17 -8.18
N SER A 38 -8.01 17.43 -9.48
CA SER A 38 -9.24 17.20 -10.25
C SER A 38 -9.58 15.71 -10.31
N HIS A 39 -8.59 14.88 -10.63
CA HIS A 39 -8.72 13.42 -10.67
C HIS A 39 -9.16 12.86 -9.31
N ASN A 40 -8.51 13.26 -8.21
CA ASN A 40 -8.88 12.80 -6.86
C ASN A 40 -10.32 13.19 -6.48
N LYS A 41 -10.79 14.37 -6.90
CA LYS A 41 -12.20 14.77 -6.69
C LYS A 41 -13.16 13.88 -7.48
N ILE A 42 -12.88 13.65 -8.76
CA ILE A 42 -13.69 12.80 -9.63
C ILE A 42 -13.74 11.36 -9.08
N PHE A 43 -12.60 10.84 -8.68
CA PHE A 43 -12.50 9.51 -8.07
C PHE A 43 -13.31 9.41 -6.77
N ARG A 44 -13.16 10.38 -5.85
CA ARG A 44 -13.95 10.45 -4.62
C ARG A 44 -15.45 10.48 -4.89
N GLU A 45 -15.92 11.30 -5.83
CA GLU A 45 -17.34 11.35 -6.18
C GLU A 45 -17.84 10.04 -6.77
N SER A 46 -17.00 9.33 -7.55
CA SER A 46 -17.33 7.98 -8.01
C SER A 46 -17.56 7.03 -6.83
N CYS A 47 -16.70 7.11 -5.81
CA CYS A 47 -16.80 6.28 -4.61
C CYS A 47 -18.10 6.56 -3.84
N LEU A 48 -18.42 7.85 -3.62
CA LEU A 48 -19.63 8.27 -2.91
C LEU A 48 -20.89 7.80 -3.63
N ASN A 49 -20.95 7.97 -4.96
CA ASN A 49 -22.12 7.59 -5.76
C ASN A 49 -22.33 6.07 -5.83
N LEU A 50 -21.26 5.30 -5.97
CA LEU A 50 -21.33 3.84 -6.11
C LEU A 50 -21.50 3.11 -4.77
N THR A 51 -21.01 3.69 -3.67
CA THR A 51 -21.16 3.15 -2.31
C THR A 51 -22.50 3.57 -1.68
N GLY A 52 -22.90 4.83 -1.85
CA GLY A 52 -24.04 5.41 -1.14
C GLY A 52 -23.72 5.80 0.31
N PRO A 53 -24.73 5.87 1.19
CA PRO A 53 -24.61 6.47 2.53
C PRO A 53 -23.52 5.87 3.43
N LEU A 54 -23.15 4.61 3.21
CA LEU A 54 -22.08 3.94 3.97
C LEU A 54 -20.75 4.70 3.89
N ALA A 55 -20.45 5.36 2.77
CA ALA A 55 -19.19 6.09 2.60
C ALA A 55 -18.96 7.20 3.64
N GLY A 56 -20.02 7.72 4.27
CA GLY A 56 -19.92 8.70 5.35
C GLY A 56 -19.73 8.10 6.76
N HIS A 57 -19.59 6.78 6.86
CA HIS A 57 -19.59 6.05 8.14
C HIS A 57 -18.51 4.96 8.23
N ILE A 58 -17.45 5.07 7.43
CA ILE A 58 -16.32 4.10 7.40
C ILE A 58 -15.14 4.50 8.31
N ASP A 59 -15.35 5.48 9.18
CA ASP A 59 -14.32 6.02 10.07
C ASP A 59 -13.91 5.03 11.19
N THR A 60 -12.75 5.25 11.79
CA THR A 60 -12.20 4.40 12.86
C THR A 60 -13.08 4.34 14.12
N VAL A 61 -13.84 5.39 14.44
CA VAL A 61 -14.76 5.42 15.59
C VAL A 61 -15.93 4.47 15.35
N SER A 62 -16.50 4.54 14.14
CA SER A 62 -17.50 3.62 13.63
C SER A 62 -17.03 2.16 13.71
N VAL A 63 -15.76 1.87 13.36
CA VAL A 63 -15.16 0.53 13.50
C VAL A 63 -15.07 0.09 14.96
N ALA A 64 -14.67 0.99 15.88
CA ALA A 64 -14.62 0.67 17.31
C ALA A 64 -16.02 0.32 17.87
N HIS A 65 -17.08 0.97 17.39
CA HIS A 65 -18.46 0.59 17.72
C HIS A 65 -18.82 -0.81 17.19
N ASP A 66 -18.38 -1.18 15.98
CA ASP A 66 -18.59 -2.54 15.46
C ASP A 66 -17.87 -3.60 16.29
N MET A 67 -16.66 -3.30 16.77
CA MET A 67 -15.92 -4.19 17.66
C MET A 67 -16.69 -4.46 18.95
N GLU A 68 -17.37 -3.45 19.52
CA GLU A 68 -18.20 -3.62 20.72
C GLU A 68 -19.48 -4.42 20.45
N ALA A 69 -20.15 -4.13 19.34
CA ALA A 69 -21.32 -4.89 18.91
C ALA A 69 -20.98 -6.37 18.71
N LEU A 70 -19.83 -6.65 18.08
CA LEU A 70 -19.34 -8.01 17.88
C LEU A 70 -18.99 -8.69 19.22
N ARG A 71 -18.29 -8.00 20.13
CA ARG A 71 -17.99 -8.52 21.47
C ARG A 71 -19.27 -8.92 22.21
N THR A 72 -20.29 -8.07 22.16
CA THR A 72 -21.59 -8.32 22.79
C THR A 72 -22.27 -9.55 22.18
N ALA A 73 -22.33 -9.62 20.84
CA ALA A 73 -22.92 -10.74 20.11
C ALA A 73 -22.22 -12.10 20.37
N LEU A 74 -20.92 -12.09 20.68
CA LEU A 74 -20.14 -13.29 20.99
C LEU A 74 -20.24 -13.77 22.44
N GLY A 75 -21.08 -13.14 23.28
CA GLY A 75 -21.38 -13.62 24.64
C GLY A 75 -20.87 -12.71 25.76
N GLU A 76 -20.79 -11.40 25.52
CA GLU A 76 -20.56 -10.34 26.52
C GLU A 76 -19.28 -10.45 27.38
N GLY A 77 -18.36 -11.36 27.06
CA GLY A 77 -17.04 -11.41 27.68
C GLY A 77 -16.19 -10.18 27.35
N LYS A 78 -15.11 -9.96 28.12
CA LYS A 78 -14.14 -8.89 27.82
C LYS A 78 -13.34 -9.19 26.54
N LEU A 79 -13.04 -8.16 25.76
CA LEU A 79 -12.32 -8.21 24.48
C LEU A 79 -10.86 -8.64 24.66
N ASN A 80 -10.41 -9.53 23.77
CA ASN A 80 -8.99 -9.79 23.53
C ASN A 80 -8.68 -9.33 22.11
N TYR A 81 -7.73 -8.41 21.95
CA TYR A 81 -7.44 -7.77 20.67
C TYR A 81 -5.95 -7.80 20.34
N LEU A 82 -5.64 -8.11 19.08
CA LEU A 82 -4.34 -7.94 18.47
C LEU A 82 -4.51 -7.03 17.25
N GLY A 83 -3.94 -5.82 17.32
CA GLY A 83 -3.91 -4.85 16.22
C GLY A 83 -2.51 -4.79 15.62
N LEU A 84 -2.42 -4.88 14.30
CA LEU A 84 -1.18 -4.75 13.54
C LEU A 84 -1.33 -3.58 12.57
N SER A 85 -0.30 -2.72 12.44
CA SER A 85 -0.31 -1.59 11.49
C SER A 85 -1.57 -0.73 11.68
N TYR A 86 -2.36 -0.47 10.62
CA TYR A 86 -3.63 0.25 10.72
C TYR A 86 -4.55 -0.28 11.82
N GLY A 87 -4.55 -1.60 12.08
CA GLY A 87 -5.33 -2.22 13.16
C GLY A 87 -5.00 -1.67 14.55
N THR A 88 -3.89 -0.97 14.74
CA THR A 88 -3.63 -0.29 16.02
C THR A 88 -4.56 0.88 16.28
N GLN A 89 -5.04 1.58 15.23
CA GLN A 89 -5.94 2.73 15.38
C GLN A 89 -7.33 2.34 15.93
N PRO A 90 -8.09 1.39 15.35
CA PRO A 90 -9.36 0.98 15.93
C PRO A 90 -9.17 0.31 17.30
N GLY A 91 -8.01 -0.33 17.54
CA GLY A 91 -7.62 -0.81 18.85
C GLY A 91 -7.52 0.31 19.89
N SER A 92 -6.78 1.39 19.60
CA SER A 92 -6.69 2.54 20.50
C SER A 92 -8.03 3.25 20.67
N GLN A 93 -8.79 3.43 19.58
CA GLN A 93 -10.11 4.06 19.64
C GLN A 93 -11.10 3.26 20.49
N TYR A 94 -11.07 1.92 20.39
CA TYR A 94 -11.86 1.04 21.23
C TYR A 94 -11.46 1.17 22.71
N ALA A 95 -10.16 1.30 23.00
CA ALA A 95 -9.69 1.50 24.38
C ALA A 95 -10.18 2.82 24.98
N GLU A 96 -10.27 3.90 24.22
CA GLU A 96 -10.83 5.16 24.69
C GLU A 96 -12.33 5.09 24.99
N LEU A 97 -13.09 4.42 24.12
CA LEU A 97 -14.55 4.35 24.22
C LEU A 97 -15.05 3.28 25.20
N TYR A 98 -14.33 2.16 25.30
CA TYR A 98 -14.77 0.91 25.95
C TYR A 98 -13.71 0.30 26.87
N GLN A 99 -12.91 1.13 27.56
CA GLN A 99 -11.80 0.68 28.42
C GLN A 99 -12.15 -0.47 29.37
N ASP A 100 -13.34 -0.45 30.00
CA ASP A 100 -13.78 -1.45 30.97
C ASP A 100 -14.03 -2.84 30.34
N ASN A 101 -14.25 -2.87 29.02
CA ASN A 101 -14.56 -4.08 28.26
C ASN A 101 -13.30 -4.79 27.76
N ILE A 102 -12.09 -4.28 28.01
CA ILE A 102 -10.84 -4.91 27.57
C ILE A 102 -10.34 -5.93 28.61
N ARG A 103 -10.00 -7.15 28.16
CA ARG A 103 -9.22 -8.12 28.94
C ARG A 103 -7.73 -7.99 28.64
N ALA A 104 -7.39 -8.02 27.35
CA ALA A 104 -6.01 -7.94 26.87
C ALA A 104 -5.99 -7.28 25.49
N MET A 105 -4.98 -6.44 25.25
CA MET A 105 -4.79 -5.76 23.98
C MET A 105 -3.30 -5.68 23.67
N VAL A 106 -2.93 -6.03 22.44
CA VAL A 106 -1.58 -5.90 21.91
C VAL A 106 -1.66 -5.10 20.62
N LEU A 107 -0.91 -4.02 20.53
CA LEU A 107 -0.82 -3.15 19.35
C LEU A 107 0.64 -3.21 18.85
N VAL A 108 0.84 -3.54 17.58
CA VAL A 108 2.16 -3.76 16.97
C VAL A 108 2.29 -2.89 15.72
N ALA A 109 3.45 -2.24 15.56
CA ALA A 109 3.73 -1.30 14.48
C ALA A 109 2.68 -0.17 14.44
N ASN A 110 2.62 0.60 15.53
CA ASN A 110 1.56 1.57 15.78
C ASN A 110 1.47 2.65 14.71
N ALA A 111 0.28 2.81 14.13
CA ALA A 111 -0.13 4.00 13.42
C ALA A 111 -0.50 5.09 14.45
N ASP A 112 0.46 5.97 14.74
CA ASP A 112 0.27 7.10 15.67
C ASP A 112 -0.56 8.19 14.99
N HIS A 113 -1.80 8.38 15.47
CA HIS A 113 -2.73 9.39 14.96
C HIS A 113 -2.56 10.76 15.64
N GLY A 114 -1.62 10.89 16.59
CA GLY A 114 -1.29 12.16 17.26
C GLY A 114 -0.23 12.99 16.54
N VAL A 115 0.42 12.45 15.51
CA VAL A 115 1.42 13.17 14.70
C VAL A 115 0.78 13.77 13.45
N THR A 116 1.42 14.81 12.92
CA THR A 116 0.98 15.39 11.64
C THR A 116 1.26 14.43 10.48
N GLU A 117 0.40 14.43 9.47
CA GLU A 117 0.59 13.67 8.23
C GLU A 117 1.97 13.93 7.61
N THR A 118 2.41 15.20 7.57
CA THR A 118 3.74 15.54 7.05
C THR A 118 4.87 14.87 7.82
N SER A 119 4.77 14.78 9.16
CA SER A 119 5.78 14.10 9.97
C SER A 119 5.76 12.58 9.75
N MET A 120 4.57 12.01 9.53
CA MET A 120 4.41 10.60 9.17
C MET A 120 5.11 10.32 7.83
N PHE A 121 4.81 11.08 6.77
CA PHE A 121 5.44 10.91 5.46
C PHE A 121 6.97 11.09 5.48
N VAL A 122 7.49 12.04 6.26
CA VAL A 122 8.95 12.22 6.42
C VAL A 122 9.58 11.01 7.12
N THR A 123 8.92 10.49 8.15
CA THR A 123 9.41 9.30 8.89
C THR A 123 9.42 8.07 7.99
N GLU A 124 8.34 7.86 7.24
CA GLU A 124 8.22 6.75 6.29
C GLU A 124 9.27 6.84 5.18
N SER A 125 9.41 8.02 4.55
CA SER A 125 10.40 8.24 3.47
C SER A 125 11.83 8.03 3.94
N SER A 126 12.19 8.54 5.12
CA SER A 126 13.54 8.35 5.68
C SER A 126 13.82 6.90 6.07
N THR A 127 12.80 6.18 6.55
CA THR A 127 12.92 4.75 6.86
C THR A 127 13.08 3.91 5.60
N ALA A 128 12.29 4.20 4.55
CA ALA A 128 12.41 3.52 3.26
C ALA A 128 13.81 3.73 2.64
N GLU A 129 14.35 4.95 2.71
CA GLU A 129 15.71 5.27 2.27
C GLU A 129 16.78 4.50 3.07
N ASP A 130 16.62 4.36 4.39
CA ASP A 130 17.53 3.56 5.22
C ASP A 130 17.45 2.06 4.87
N GLU A 131 16.25 1.51 4.63
CA GLU A 131 16.10 0.12 4.19
C GLU A 131 16.67 -0.11 2.79
N PHE A 132 16.50 0.84 1.87
CA PHE A 132 17.13 0.78 0.55
C PHE A 132 18.66 0.72 0.65
N LYS A 133 19.27 1.52 1.53
CA LYS A 133 20.72 1.47 1.78
C LYS A 133 21.15 0.11 2.33
N ARG A 134 20.35 -0.51 3.20
CA ARG A 134 20.64 -1.86 3.72
C ARG A 134 20.51 -2.92 2.63
N PHE A 135 19.49 -2.83 1.77
CA PHE A 135 19.38 -3.65 0.57
C PHE A 135 20.64 -3.53 -0.31
N ALA A 136 21.07 -2.31 -0.61
CA ALA A 136 22.25 -2.07 -1.44
C ALA A 136 23.52 -2.69 -0.82
N LEU A 137 23.71 -2.53 0.49
CA LEU A 137 24.80 -3.17 1.23
C LEU A 137 24.69 -4.70 1.21
N TYR A 138 23.50 -5.24 1.40
CA TYR A 138 23.25 -6.69 1.34
C TYR A 138 23.63 -7.25 -0.03
N CYS A 139 23.17 -6.65 -1.12
CA CYS A 139 23.53 -7.08 -2.47
C CYS A 139 25.02 -6.96 -2.76
N SER A 140 25.71 -5.98 -2.18
CA SER A 140 27.17 -5.86 -2.34
C SER A 140 27.96 -7.02 -1.69
N THR A 141 27.37 -7.72 -0.71
CA THR A 141 28.02 -8.77 0.08
C THR A 141 27.43 -10.17 -0.11
N THR A 142 26.33 -10.30 -0.85
CA THR A 142 25.59 -11.55 -1.01
C THR A 142 25.72 -12.09 -2.44
N PRO A 143 26.46 -13.19 -2.67
CA PRO A 143 26.68 -13.76 -4.01
C PRO A 143 25.41 -14.14 -4.76
N GLU A 144 24.32 -14.45 -4.04
CA GLU A 144 23.03 -14.81 -4.61
C GLU A 144 22.25 -13.62 -5.18
N CYS A 145 22.59 -12.38 -4.80
CA CYS A 145 21.91 -11.20 -5.36
C CYS A 145 22.33 -10.98 -6.82
N ALA A 146 21.38 -10.72 -7.71
CA ALA A 146 21.65 -10.42 -9.12
C ALA A 146 22.55 -9.18 -9.33
N LEU A 147 22.61 -8.30 -8.33
CA LEU A 147 23.44 -7.10 -8.29
C LEU A 147 24.78 -7.31 -7.57
N TYR A 148 25.15 -8.55 -7.27
CA TYR A 148 26.39 -8.87 -6.54
C TYR A 148 27.63 -8.26 -7.18
N GLY A 149 28.48 -7.64 -6.35
CA GLY A 149 29.69 -6.95 -6.79
C GLY A 149 29.46 -5.65 -7.58
N LYS A 150 28.21 -5.18 -7.70
CA LYS A 150 27.85 -3.91 -8.33
C LYS A 150 27.36 -2.88 -7.30
N ASN A 151 27.24 -1.63 -7.71
CA ASN A 151 26.59 -0.59 -6.90
C ASN A 151 25.08 -0.59 -7.18
N ALA A 152 24.30 -1.21 -6.30
CA ALA A 152 22.84 -1.31 -6.46
C ALA A 152 22.15 0.07 -6.46
N THR A 153 22.69 1.05 -5.73
CA THR A 153 22.16 2.43 -5.72
C THR A 153 22.29 3.08 -7.08
N ASP A 154 23.47 3.00 -7.70
CA ASP A 154 23.71 3.59 -9.02
C ASP A 154 22.82 2.93 -10.09
N LEU A 155 22.68 1.60 -10.04
CA LEU A 155 21.83 0.85 -10.96
C LEU A 155 20.35 1.18 -10.80
N PHE A 156 19.88 1.38 -9.58
CA PHE A 156 18.49 1.82 -9.35
C PHE A 156 18.25 3.23 -9.88
N LEU A 157 19.18 4.17 -9.67
CA LEU A 157 19.07 5.52 -10.22
C LEU A 157 19.13 5.54 -11.76
N GLU A 158 19.97 4.70 -12.36
CA GLU A 158 20.02 4.48 -13.82
C GLU A 158 18.66 3.97 -14.33
N LEU A 159 18.06 3.00 -13.63
CA LEU A 159 16.74 2.49 -13.96
C LEU A 159 15.66 3.59 -13.91
N ILE A 160 15.67 4.43 -12.87
CA ILE A 160 14.74 5.56 -12.75
C ILE A 160 14.93 6.58 -13.88
N ASP A 161 16.16 6.91 -14.27
CA ASP A 161 16.45 7.82 -15.38
C ASP A 161 15.96 7.26 -16.72
N GLN A 162 16.23 5.96 -16.98
CA GLN A 162 15.74 5.26 -18.17
C GLN A 162 14.21 5.30 -18.25
N ALA A 163 13.52 4.93 -17.16
CA ALA A 163 12.06 4.87 -17.10
C ALA A 163 11.39 6.26 -17.13
N SER A 164 12.13 7.32 -16.74
CA SER A 164 11.68 8.71 -16.87
C SER A 164 11.77 9.23 -18.31
N THR A 165 12.69 8.68 -19.11
CA THR A 165 12.83 9.04 -20.53
C THR A 165 11.82 8.28 -21.39
N ALA A 166 11.65 6.98 -21.16
CA ALA A 166 10.70 6.15 -21.88
C ALA A 166 10.20 5.00 -20.99
N PRO A 167 8.89 4.72 -20.95
CA PRO A 167 8.36 3.60 -20.20
C PRO A 167 8.98 2.26 -20.62
N ILE A 168 9.29 1.41 -19.65
CA ILE A 168 9.88 0.08 -19.88
C ILE A 168 8.74 -0.93 -20.06
N PRO A 169 8.80 -1.83 -21.07
CA PRO A 169 7.80 -2.89 -21.23
C PRO A 169 7.73 -3.82 -20.02
N ALA A 170 6.53 -4.28 -19.68
CA ALA A 170 6.30 -5.38 -18.73
C ALA A 170 5.94 -6.64 -19.53
N LEU A 171 6.92 -7.51 -19.82
CA LEU A 171 6.74 -8.61 -20.78
C LEU A 171 5.80 -9.72 -20.29
N GLY A 172 5.58 -9.79 -18.97
CA GLY A 172 4.56 -10.65 -18.35
C GLY A 172 3.12 -10.10 -18.43
N CYS A 173 2.95 -8.81 -18.71
CA CYS A 173 1.64 -8.17 -18.80
C CYS A 173 1.12 -8.24 -20.24
N THR A 174 0.21 -9.17 -20.50
CA THR A 174 -0.30 -9.46 -21.85
C THR A 174 -1.42 -8.53 -22.33
N GLY A 175 -1.74 -7.46 -21.58
CA GLY A 175 -2.77 -6.49 -21.96
C GLY A 175 -4.20 -7.05 -21.89
N ASN A 176 -4.39 -8.14 -21.15
CA ASN A 176 -5.70 -8.72 -20.85
C ASN A 176 -6.51 -7.94 -19.81
N GLY A 177 -5.99 -6.80 -19.34
CA GLY A 177 -6.63 -5.94 -18.35
C GLY A 177 -6.19 -6.22 -16.90
N ASP A 178 -5.20 -7.09 -16.67
CA ASP A 178 -4.78 -7.45 -15.32
C ASP A 178 -3.66 -6.56 -14.78
N CYS A 179 -2.76 -6.05 -15.64
CA CYS A 179 -1.63 -5.19 -15.23
C CYS A 179 -1.18 -4.25 -16.35
N ARG A 180 -0.45 -3.20 -15.99
CA ARG A 180 0.10 -2.21 -16.94
C ARG A 180 1.17 -2.84 -17.83
N THR A 181 1.03 -2.71 -19.14
CA THR A 181 1.99 -3.27 -20.13
C THR A 181 3.25 -2.43 -20.28
N ASN A 182 3.24 -1.21 -19.74
CA ASN A 182 4.37 -0.29 -19.69
C ASN A 182 4.52 0.26 -18.27
N VAL A 183 5.77 0.45 -17.84
CA VAL A 183 6.14 0.86 -16.49
C VAL A 183 6.92 2.17 -16.57
N THR A 184 6.43 3.20 -15.87
CA THR A 184 7.11 4.49 -15.74
C THR A 184 8.00 4.52 -14.50
N SER A 185 8.84 5.56 -14.38
CA SER A 185 9.59 5.80 -13.15
C SER A 185 8.70 5.94 -11.92
N GLU A 186 7.54 6.58 -12.05
CA GLU A 186 6.56 6.67 -10.96
C GLU A 186 6.00 5.31 -10.53
N ASP A 187 5.75 4.39 -11.48
CA ASP A 187 5.30 3.02 -11.15
C ASP A 187 6.41 2.29 -10.34
N ILE A 188 7.68 2.45 -10.74
CA ILE A 188 8.83 1.88 -10.03
C ILE A 188 8.95 2.46 -8.61
N LEU A 189 8.85 3.79 -8.46
CA LEU A 189 8.91 4.47 -7.17
C LEU A 189 7.74 4.10 -6.25
N PHE A 190 6.57 3.77 -6.81
CA PHE A 190 5.44 3.30 -6.03
C PHE A 190 5.65 1.86 -5.55
N ILE A 191 6.08 0.96 -6.44
CA ILE A 191 6.28 -0.46 -6.11
C ILE A 191 7.52 -0.70 -5.24
N VAL A 192 8.55 0.15 -5.31
CA VAL A 192 9.82 -0.07 -4.57
C VAL A 192 9.60 -0.29 -3.08
N GLN A 193 8.60 0.36 -2.48
CA GLN A 193 8.32 0.22 -1.05
C GLN A 193 7.97 -1.23 -0.69
N ASN A 194 7.24 -1.95 -1.54
CA ASN A 194 6.85 -3.35 -1.31
C ASN A 194 8.07 -4.28 -1.21
N PHE A 195 9.16 -3.96 -1.91
CA PHE A 195 10.42 -4.72 -1.84
C PHE A 195 11.26 -4.39 -0.60
N LEU A 196 11.03 -3.22 0.02
CA LEU A 196 11.82 -2.72 1.14
C LEU A 196 11.19 -3.05 2.49
N VAL A 197 9.88 -3.29 2.55
CA VAL A 197 9.23 -3.77 3.77
C VAL A 197 9.45 -5.26 3.97
N PHE A 198 10.01 -5.62 5.12
CA PHE A 198 9.99 -7.01 5.58
C PHE A 198 8.57 -7.37 6.02
N GLU A 199 7.82 -8.11 5.21
CA GLU A 199 6.56 -8.69 5.68
C GLU A 199 6.85 -9.82 6.68
N VAL A 200 6.74 -9.49 7.97
CA VAL A 200 6.79 -10.48 9.05
C VAL A 200 5.41 -11.13 9.21
N LEU A 201 4.96 -11.92 8.23
CA LEU A 201 3.91 -12.93 8.47
C LEU A 201 4.24 -14.25 7.75
N PRO A 202 5.16 -15.07 8.29
CA PRO A 202 5.64 -16.28 7.61
C PRO A 202 4.65 -17.46 7.56
N GLN A 203 3.35 -17.31 7.87
CA GLN A 203 2.47 -18.47 8.14
C GLN A 203 0.99 -18.39 7.69
N VAL A 204 0.48 -17.29 7.12
CA VAL A 204 -0.95 -17.21 6.73
C VAL A 204 -1.18 -17.19 5.22
N TYR A 205 -0.18 -16.81 4.43
CA TYR A 205 -0.24 -16.90 2.98
C TYR A 205 1.02 -17.58 2.46
N THR A 206 0.86 -18.74 1.84
CA THR A 206 1.91 -19.39 1.06
C THR A 206 2.13 -18.60 -0.23
N ARG A 207 2.85 -17.49 -0.13
CA ARG A 207 3.63 -16.91 -1.21
C ARG A 207 4.82 -16.21 -0.53
N LEU A 208 6.02 -16.63 -0.89
CA LEU A 208 7.24 -15.92 -0.51
C LEU A 208 7.13 -14.57 -1.22
N GLU A 209 6.73 -13.53 -0.51
CA GLU A 209 6.84 -12.16 -1.02
C GLU A 209 8.32 -11.86 -1.34
N PRO A 210 8.59 -11.02 -2.36
CA PRO A 210 9.91 -10.92 -2.94
C PRO A 210 10.92 -10.42 -1.91
N GLY A 211 11.90 -11.26 -1.59
CA GLY A 211 12.99 -10.85 -0.73
C GLY A 211 13.89 -9.83 -1.43
N TRP A 212 14.86 -9.27 -0.71
CA TRP A 212 15.90 -8.42 -1.31
C TRP A 212 16.62 -9.06 -2.52
N LEU A 213 16.63 -10.40 -2.62
CA LEU A 213 17.11 -11.11 -3.81
C LEU A 213 16.22 -10.87 -5.03
N ASP A 214 14.90 -10.95 -4.86
CA ASP A 214 13.92 -10.69 -5.90
C ASP A 214 13.91 -9.20 -6.30
N PHE A 215 14.14 -8.29 -5.34
CA PHE A 215 14.31 -6.87 -5.67
C PHE A 215 15.56 -6.63 -6.54
N GLY A 216 16.68 -7.25 -6.17
CA GLY A 216 17.89 -7.19 -6.99
C GLY A 216 17.67 -7.77 -8.40
N GLN A 217 16.91 -8.85 -8.50
CA GLN A 217 16.52 -9.45 -9.79
C GLN A 217 15.62 -8.51 -10.60
N ALA A 218 14.59 -7.91 -9.97
CA ALA A 218 13.69 -6.96 -10.60
C ALA A 218 14.42 -5.76 -11.20
N ILE A 219 15.39 -5.18 -10.48
CA ILE A 219 16.24 -4.10 -11.02
C ILE A 219 17.03 -4.58 -12.25
N SER A 220 17.64 -5.78 -12.17
CA SER A 220 18.42 -6.35 -13.27
C SER A 220 17.59 -6.61 -14.52
N ASP A 221 16.37 -7.14 -14.37
CA ASP A 221 15.46 -7.44 -15.47
C ASP A 221 14.93 -6.15 -16.11
N ALA A 222 14.58 -5.15 -15.30
CA ALA A 222 14.08 -3.87 -15.79
C ALA A 222 15.15 -3.10 -16.59
N LEU A 223 16.41 -3.08 -16.12
CA LEU A 223 17.54 -2.55 -16.89
C LEU A 223 17.79 -3.31 -18.19
N SER A 224 17.41 -4.58 -18.25
CA SER A 224 17.48 -5.42 -19.45
C SER A 224 16.26 -5.29 -20.38
N GLY A 225 15.27 -4.47 -20.00
CA GLY A 225 14.09 -4.15 -20.80
C GLY A 225 12.79 -4.85 -20.40
N ASP A 226 12.75 -5.52 -19.24
CA ASP A 226 11.53 -6.13 -18.69
C ASP A 226 11.25 -5.66 -17.26
N ALA A 227 10.31 -4.72 -17.13
CA ALA A 227 9.91 -4.14 -15.85
C ALA A 227 8.65 -4.81 -15.25
N ALA A 228 8.32 -6.05 -15.63
CA ALA A 228 7.10 -6.71 -15.15
C ALA A 228 6.95 -6.75 -13.63
N ALA A 229 8.06 -6.88 -12.89
CA ALA A 229 8.08 -6.86 -11.43
C ALA A 229 7.68 -5.50 -10.79
N PHE A 230 7.70 -4.42 -11.58
CA PHE A 230 7.29 -3.08 -11.17
C PHE A 230 5.96 -2.65 -11.79
N SER A 231 5.25 -3.56 -12.46
CA SER A 231 3.95 -3.25 -13.05
C SER A 231 2.87 -3.17 -11.99
N LEU A 232 2.00 -2.17 -12.10
CA LEU A 232 0.80 -2.06 -11.28
C LEU A 232 -0.33 -2.90 -11.86
N ASP A 233 -1.05 -3.60 -10.99
CA ASP A 233 -2.29 -4.27 -11.32
C ASP A 233 -3.36 -3.25 -11.73
N LEU A 234 -4.22 -3.64 -12.66
CA LEU A 234 -5.36 -2.84 -13.09
C LEU A 234 -6.63 -3.35 -12.42
N PHE A 235 -7.47 -2.42 -11.97
CA PHE A 235 -8.76 -2.77 -11.37
C PHE A 235 -9.76 -3.11 -12.47
N SER A 236 -10.38 -4.29 -12.38
CA SER A 236 -11.39 -4.74 -13.35
C SER A 236 -12.82 -4.68 -12.82
N THR A 237 -12.98 -4.49 -11.50
CA THR A 237 -14.30 -4.38 -10.87
C THR A 237 -14.31 -3.29 -9.80
N PRO A 238 -15.47 -2.65 -9.54
CA PRO A 238 -15.62 -1.65 -8.49
C PRO A 238 -15.33 -2.11 -7.05
N GLN A 239 -14.87 -3.33 -6.78
CA GLN A 239 -14.85 -3.94 -5.43
C GLN A 239 -13.47 -4.34 -4.92
N GLN A 240 -12.39 -3.97 -5.63
CA GLN A 240 -11.03 -4.42 -5.29
C GLN A 240 -10.12 -3.31 -4.78
N LEU A 241 -10.63 -2.22 -4.21
CA LEU A 241 -9.72 -1.24 -3.64
C LEU A 241 -9.19 -1.73 -2.27
N PRO A 242 -7.87 -1.85 -2.08
CA PRO A 242 -7.28 -1.94 -0.75
C PRO A 242 -7.28 -0.53 -0.13
N ILE A 243 -8.45 -0.02 0.26
CA ILE A 243 -8.52 1.31 0.87
C ILE A 243 -8.09 1.19 2.35
N SER A 244 -7.02 1.89 2.71
CA SER A 244 -6.78 2.29 4.10
C SER A 244 -7.82 3.37 4.46
N PRO A 245 -8.66 3.22 5.51
CA PRO A 245 -9.81 4.08 5.78
C PRO A 245 -9.55 5.57 6.07
N ASP A 246 -8.32 6.08 5.90
CA ASP A 246 -7.95 7.47 6.16
C ASP A 246 -7.70 8.23 4.84
N SER A 247 -8.79 8.59 4.14
CA SER A 247 -8.81 9.63 3.08
C SER A 247 -10.17 10.31 2.96
#